data_AF-A0A2D4PZI6-F1
#
_entry.id   AF-A0A2D4PZI6-F1
#
_cell.length_a   1.000
_cell.length_b   1.000
_cell.length_c   1.000
_cell.angle_alpha   90.00
_cell.angle_beta   90.00
_cell.angle_gamma   90.00
#
_symmetry.space_group_name_H-M   'P 1'
#
loop_
_entity.id
_entity.type
_entity.pdbx_description
1 polymer ?
#
loop_
_entity_poly.entity_id
_entity_poly.type
_entity_poly.pdbx_seq_one_letter_code
_entity_poly.pdbx_strand_id
1 'polypeptide(L)'
;VGMKISTACHWDRELDFHVVNAALALDLAFSLLCELLQLWGQTGAGVSVLLEWLLKEDDLKDLKCTIVMGNDYLFDKGQANFWAEKLTEVRQLSKHLLLLIPVTHVSSCEQRKLYQLARLASDQAQLVTQLLKELPPTPEFSQSVEFTKLAIQNERISLCLKILSLLEVGNGICES
;
A
#
# COMPACT_ATOMS: atom_id res chain seq x y z
N VAL A 1 -25.73 -48.67 40.63
CA VAL A 1 -26.26 -47.62 39.72
C VAL A 1 -25.07 -47.02 38.98
N GLY A 2 -24.79 -47.52 37.77
CA GLY A 2 -23.68 -47.04 36.94
C GLY A 2 -24.23 -46.09 35.88
N MET A 3 -24.00 -44.79 36.02
CA MET A 3 -24.31 -43.80 35.01
C MET A 3 -23.32 -43.94 33.85
N LYS A 4 -23.79 -44.50 32.73
CA LYS A 4 -23.18 -44.25 31.42
C LYS A 4 -23.56 -42.83 31.01
N ILE A 5 -22.60 -41.92 31.03
CA ILE A 5 -22.75 -40.63 30.34
C ILE A 5 -21.98 -40.77 29.04
N SER A 6 -22.74 -41.05 27.97
CA SER A 6 -22.26 -40.96 26.60
C SER A 6 -22.41 -39.50 26.16
N THR A 7 -21.29 -38.82 25.98
CA THR A 7 -21.20 -37.64 25.11
C THR A 7 -19.81 -37.64 24.52
N ALA A 8 -19.66 -38.38 23.43
CA ALA A 8 -18.57 -38.19 22.51
C ALA A 8 -18.74 -36.80 21.87
N CYS A 9 -18.03 -35.80 22.39
CA CYS A 9 -17.80 -34.57 21.64
C CYS A 9 -16.76 -34.89 20.55
N HIS A 10 -17.24 -35.43 19.43
CA HIS A 10 -16.47 -35.59 18.20
C HIS A 10 -16.25 -34.18 17.64
N TRP A 11 -15.15 -33.53 18.02
CA TRP A 11 -14.70 -32.31 17.35
C TRP A 11 -13.88 -32.70 16.12
N ASP A 12 -14.44 -33.47 15.20
CA ASP A 12 -13.96 -33.46 13.81
C ASP A 12 -14.61 -32.27 13.12
N ARG A 13 -14.12 -31.08 13.46
CA ARG A 13 -14.13 -29.99 12.51
C ARG A 13 -12.82 -30.11 11.75
N GLU A 14 -12.85 -30.85 10.65
CA GLU A 14 -11.96 -30.56 9.53
C GLU A 14 -12.14 -29.07 9.23
N LEU A 15 -11.25 -28.25 9.79
CA LEU A 15 -11.05 -26.91 9.29
C LEU A 15 -10.47 -27.13 7.90
N ASP A 16 -11.33 -27.11 6.89
CA ASP A 16 -10.92 -27.01 5.49
C ASP A 16 -10.14 -25.70 5.34
N PHE A 17 -8.84 -25.76 5.63
CA PHE A 17 -7.91 -24.70 5.33
C PHE A 17 -7.73 -24.69 3.82
N HIS A 18 -8.66 -24.04 3.12
CA HIS A 18 -8.48 -23.74 1.73
C HIS A 18 -7.21 -22.90 1.58
N VAL A 19 -6.36 -23.28 0.63
CA VAL A 19 -5.16 -22.53 0.30
C VAL A 19 -5.59 -21.18 -0.27
N VAL A 20 -5.60 -20.16 0.57
CA VAL A 20 -5.82 -18.78 0.16
C VAL A 20 -4.48 -18.23 -0.32
N ASN A 21 -4.43 -17.76 -1.57
CA ASN A 21 -3.22 -17.09 -2.07
C ASN A 21 -3.05 -15.72 -1.38
N ALA A 22 -1.80 -15.23 -1.33
CA ALA A 22 -1.48 -13.98 -0.62
C ALA A 22 -2.29 -12.76 -1.10
N ALA A 23 -2.57 -12.68 -2.41
CA ALA A 23 -3.36 -11.58 -2.98
C ALA A 23 -4.80 -11.56 -2.45
N LEU A 24 -5.44 -12.73 -2.36
CA LEU A 24 -6.79 -12.88 -1.83
C LEU A 24 -6.84 -12.62 -0.32
N ALA A 25 -5.85 -13.12 0.44
CA ALA A 25 -5.75 -12.85 1.87
C ALA A 25 -5.63 -11.35 2.14
N LEU A 26 -4.81 -10.65 1.34
CA LEU A 26 -4.62 -9.21 1.49
C LEU A 26 -5.87 -8.40 1.09
N ASP A 27 -6.58 -8.81 0.04
CA ASP A 27 -7.85 -8.21 -0.36
C ASP A 27 -8.91 -8.33 0.75
N LEU A 28 -9.03 -9.51 1.36
CA LEU A 28 -9.94 -9.74 2.49
C LEU A 28 -9.53 -8.95 3.72
N ALA A 29 -8.24 -8.90 4.05
CA ALA A 29 -7.72 -8.16 5.19
C ALA A 29 -8.02 -6.65 5.08
N PHE A 30 -7.77 -6.06 3.91
CA PHE A 30 -8.09 -4.65 3.68
C PHE A 30 -9.59 -4.39 3.61
N SER A 31 -10.38 -5.31 3.05
CA SER A 31 -11.85 -5.20 3.06
C SER A 31 -12.37 -5.13 4.51
N LEU A 32 -11.95 -6.08 5.35
CA LEU A 32 -12.34 -6.13 6.76
C LEU A 32 -11.86 -4.88 7.52
N LEU A 33 -10.63 -4.43 7.27
CA LEU A 33 -10.12 -3.20 7.88
C LEU A 33 -10.97 -1.99 7.52
N CYS A 34 -11.36 -1.85 6.24
CA CYS A 34 -12.22 -0.76 5.79
C CYS A 34 -13.62 -0.80 6.41
N GLU A 35 -14.20 -2.00 6.58
CA GLU A 35 -15.46 -2.19 7.29
C GLU A 35 -15.34 -1.79 8.77
N LEU A 36 -14.27 -2.21 9.44
CA LEU A 36 -14.02 -1.83 10.85
C LEU A 36 -13.83 -0.33 11.03
N LEU A 37 -13.10 0.33 10.13
CA LEU A 37 -12.93 1.79 10.15
C LEU A 37 -14.27 2.52 10.01
N GLN A 38 -15.17 2.02 9.17
CA GLN A 38 -16.53 2.57 9.03
C GLN A 38 -17.36 2.33 10.29
N LEU A 39 -17.36 1.10 10.83
CA LEU A 39 -18.08 0.75 12.05
C LEU A 39 -17.63 1.58 13.26
N TRP A 40 -16.36 1.95 13.33
CA TRP A 40 -15.81 2.79 14.39
C TRP A 40 -15.94 4.29 14.12
N GLY A 41 -16.43 4.71 12.94
CA GLY A 41 -16.45 6.11 12.54
C GLY A 41 -15.07 6.74 12.44
N GLN A 42 -14.05 5.96 12.07
CA GLN A 42 -12.64 6.35 12.01
C GLN A 42 -12.11 6.40 10.56
N THR A 43 -12.97 6.64 9.57
CA THR A 43 -12.57 6.61 8.15
C THR A 43 -11.54 7.68 7.80
N GLY A 44 -11.65 8.92 8.32
CA GLY A 44 -10.66 9.98 8.06
C GLY A 44 -9.25 9.65 8.60
N ALA A 45 -9.17 9.25 9.86
CA ALA A 45 -7.93 8.80 10.48
C ALA A 45 -7.36 7.54 9.81
N GLY A 46 -8.23 6.58 9.50
CA GLY A 46 -7.88 5.35 8.80
C GLY A 46 -7.29 5.61 7.41
N VAL A 47 -7.93 6.46 6.60
CA VAL A 47 -7.44 6.86 5.28
C VAL A 47 -6.05 7.49 5.37
N SER A 48 -5.82 8.34 6.38
CA SER A 48 -4.50 8.96 6.59
C SER A 48 -3.41 7.91 6.86
N VAL A 49 -3.70 6.90 7.69
CA VAL A 49 -2.76 5.80 7.99
C VAL A 49 -2.53 4.91 6.77
N LEU A 50 -3.58 4.58 6.03
CA LEU A 50 -3.47 3.76 4.83
C LEU A 50 -2.68 4.49 3.71
N LEU A 51 -2.75 5.82 3.64
CA LEU A 51 -1.92 6.63 2.74
C LEU A 51 -0.45 6.65 3.15
N GLU A 52 -0.14 6.68 4.45
CA GLU A 52 1.23 6.48 4.95
C GLU A 52 1.80 5.12 4.53
N TRP A 53 0.99 4.07 4.66
CA TRP A 53 1.36 2.72 4.23
C TRP A 53 1.56 2.62 2.71
N LEU A 54 0.82 3.42 1.93
CA LEU A 54 0.98 3.48 0.48
C LEU A 54 2.28 4.20 0.10
N LEU A 55 2.64 5.28 0.81
CA LEU A 55 3.84 6.08 0.52
C LEU A 55 5.16 5.41 0.92
N LYS A 56 5.19 4.62 2.00
CA LYS A 56 6.39 3.92 2.52
C LYS A 56 7.69 4.73 2.40
N GLU A 57 7.78 5.85 3.12
CA GLU A 57 8.89 6.81 3.02
C GLU A 57 10.30 6.19 3.17
N ASP A 58 10.45 5.19 4.06
CA ASP A 58 11.73 4.56 4.34
C ASP A 58 12.29 3.80 3.12
N ASP A 59 11.42 3.15 2.32
CA ASP A 59 11.83 2.39 1.14
C ASP A 59 12.55 3.28 0.10
N LEU A 60 12.12 4.55 -0.05
CA LEU A 60 12.70 5.47 -1.02
C LEU A 60 14.05 6.04 -0.53
N LYS A 61 14.20 6.29 0.77
CA LYS A 61 15.47 6.76 1.35
C LYS A 61 16.56 5.70 1.18
N ASP A 62 16.24 4.45 1.50
CA ASP A 62 17.16 3.32 1.34
C ASP A 62 17.55 3.10 -0.12
N LEU A 63 16.57 3.24 -1.03
CA LEU A 63 16.80 3.15 -2.47
C LEU A 63 17.72 4.27 -2.97
N LYS A 64 17.49 5.51 -2.54
CA LYS A 64 18.36 6.65 -2.87
C LYS A 64 19.80 6.38 -2.45
N CYS A 65 20.02 5.94 -1.21
CA CYS A 65 21.35 5.60 -0.71
C CYS A 65 22.00 4.50 -1.57
N THR A 66 21.23 3.49 -1.95
CA THR A 66 21.71 2.38 -2.81
C THR A 66 22.16 2.88 -4.19
N ILE A 67 21.39 3.76 -4.82
CA ILE A 67 21.70 4.32 -6.15
C ILE A 67 22.93 5.23 -6.08
N VAL A 68 23.00 6.11 -5.09
CA VAL A 68 24.09 7.10 -4.95
C VAL A 68 25.42 6.41 -4.60
N MET A 69 25.39 5.41 -3.71
CA MET A 69 26.61 4.75 -3.25
C MET A 69 27.14 3.69 -4.22
N GLY A 70 26.36 3.31 -5.24
CA GLY A 70 26.71 2.28 -6.21
C GLY A 70 26.76 0.90 -5.54
N ASN A 71 25.78 0.04 -5.86
CA ASN A 71 25.69 -1.27 -5.23
C ASN A 71 26.04 -2.39 -6.21
N ASP A 72 26.78 -3.39 -5.73
CA ASP A 72 27.39 -4.49 -6.49
C ASP A 72 26.47 -5.75 -6.52
N TYR A 73 25.15 -5.56 -6.47
CA TYR A 73 24.22 -6.70 -6.32
C TYR A 73 24.04 -7.46 -7.63
N LEU A 74 24.77 -8.58 -7.68
CA LEU A 74 24.64 -9.68 -8.62
C LEU A 74 23.18 -10.19 -8.65
N PHE A 75 22.63 -10.28 -9.86
CA PHE A 75 21.28 -10.76 -10.20
C PHE A 75 20.77 -11.90 -9.30
N ASP A 76 19.69 -11.64 -8.55
CA ASP A 76 19.01 -12.67 -7.77
C ASP A 76 17.72 -13.12 -8.48
N LYS A 77 17.64 -14.42 -8.77
CA LYS A 77 16.61 -15.06 -9.60
C LYS A 77 15.21 -15.04 -8.95
N GLY A 78 15.09 -14.59 -7.71
CA GLY A 78 13.82 -14.42 -6.98
C GLY A 78 13.14 -13.06 -7.15
N GLN A 79 13.76 -12.09 -7.82
CA GLN A 79 13.29 -10.70 -7.79
C GLN A 79 11.96 -10.45 -8.50
N ALA A 80 11.67 -11.12 -9.62
CA ALA A 80 10.42 -10.89 -10.36
C ALA A 80 9.15 -11.21 -9.55
N ASN A 81 9.17 -12.32 -8.79
CA ASN A 81 8.06 -12.68 -7.91
C ASN A 81 7.90 -11.70 -6.74
N PHE A 82 9.03 -11.22 -6.20
CA PHE A 82 9.02 -10.19 -5.17
C PHE A 82 8.43 -8.86 -5.67
N TRP A 83 8.77 -8.44 -6.89
CA TRP A 83 8.19 -7.24 -7.50
C TRP A 83 6.70 -7.37 -7.75
N ALA A 84 6.26 -8.54 -8.23
CA ALA A 84 4.85 -8.83 -8.42
C ALA A 84 4.08 -8.74 -7.10
N GLU A 85 4.64 -9.29 -6.01
CA GLU A 85 4.04 -9.22 -4.67
C GLU A 85 3.95 -7.77 -4.17
N LYS A 86 5.00 -6.96 -4.34
CA LYS A 86 4.98 -5.53 -3.96
C LYS A 86 3.93 -4.76 -4.74
N LEU A 87 3.75 -5.04 -6.02
CA LEU A 87 2.69 -4.44 -6.83
C LEU A 87 1.30 -4.93 -6.43
N THR A 88 1.15 -6.21 -6.08
CA THR A 88 -0.10 -6.74 -5.53
C THR A 88 -0.49 -5.99 -4.26
N GLU A 89 0.46 -5.76 -3.35
CA GLU A 89 0.21 -5.01 -2.12
C GLU A 89 -0.32 -3.60 -2.40
N VAL A 90 0.36 -2.88 -3.28
CA VAL A 90 0.00 -1.51 -3.69
C VAL A 90 -1.38 -1.45 -4.34
N ARG A 91 -1.68 -2.41 -5.23
CA ARG A 91 -2.97 -2.50 -5.93
C ARG A 91 -4.12 -2.80 -4.98
N GLN A 92 -3.93 -3.73 -4.04
CA GLN A 92 -5.00 -4.03 -3.07
C GLN A 92 -5.22 -2.85 -2.12
N LEU A 93 -4.16 -2.24 -1.60
CA LEU A 93 -4.29 -1.09 -0.71
C LEU A 93 -4.99 0.10 -1.41
N SER A 94 -4.56 0.44 -2.63
CA SER A 94 -5.16 1.53 -3.41
C SER A 94 -6.60 1.25 -3.80
N LYS A 95 -6.96 0.01 -4.17
CA LYS A 95 -8.34 -0.41 -4.41
C LYS A 95 -9.24 -0.08 -3.22
N HIS A 96 -8.82 -0.48 -2.02
CA HIS A 96 -9.62 -0.29 -0.80
C HIS A 96 -9.65 1.15 -0.31
N LEU A 97 -8.54 1.89 -0.46
CA LEU A 97 -8.53 3.34 -0.24
C LEU A 97 -9.55 4.06 -1.13
N LEU A 98 -9.62 3.72 -2.43
CA LEU A 98 -10.59 4.31 -3.35
C LEU A 98 -12.04 4.02 -2.94
N LEU A 99 -12.31 2.84 -2.37
CA LEU A 99 -13.64 2.49 -1.86
C LEU A 99 -14.01 3.22 -0.57
N LEU A 100 -13.03 3.64 0.23
CA LEU A 100 -13.27 4.44 1.43
C LEU A 100 -13.59 5.91 1.13
N ILE A 101 -13.12 6.48 0.00
CA ILE A 101 -13.30 7.90 -0.32
C ILE A 101 -14.76 8.39 -0.17
N PRO A 102 -15.77 7.72 -0.76
CA PRO A 102 -17.15 8.23 -0.72
C PRO A 102 -17.77 8.24 0.68
N VAL A 103 -17.24 7.45 1.61
CA VAL A 103 -17.72 7.29 2.99
C VAL A 103 -16.77 7.94 4.01
N THR A 104 -15.75 8.65 3.52
CA THR A 104 -14.77 9.34 4.36
C THR A 104 -15.21 10.78 4.59
N HIS A 105 -15.40 11.12 5.86
CA HIS A 105 -15.56 12.51 6.28
C HIS A 105 -14.26 12.98 6.91
N VAL A 106 -13.64 13.99 6.29
CA VAL A 106 -12.37 14.54 6.76
C VAL A 106 -12.64 15.70 7.71
N SER A 107 -12.24 15.53 8.97
CA SER A 107 -12.19 16.58 9.96
C SER A 107 -11.03 17.56 9.70
N SER A 108 -11.08 18.72 10.33
CA SER A 108 -10.01 19.74 10.22
C SER A 108 -8.65 19.21 10.70
N CYS A 109 -8.64 18.30 11.67
CA CYS A 109 -7.43 17.66 12.18
C CYS A 109 -6.81 16.75 11.12
N GLU A 110 -7.63 15.92 10.48
CA GLU A 110 -7.21 14.99 9.43
C GLU A 110 -6.78 15.74 8.17
N GLN A 111 -7.41 16.87 7.83
CA GLN A 111 -7.02 17.70 6.69
C GLN A 111 -5.56 18.17 6.78
N ARG A 112 -5.09 18.55 7.98
CA ARG A 112 -3.68 18.90 8.19
C ARG A 112 -2.76 17.71 7.89
N LYS A 113 -3.14 16.51 8.33
CA LYS A 113 -2.37 15.30 8.10
C LYS A 113 -2.35 14.92 6.62
N LEU A 114 -3.48 15.02 5.92
CA LEU A 114 -3.57 14.81 4.47
C LEU A 114 -2.71 15.81 3.70
N TYR A 115 -2.68 17.09 4.10
CA TYR A 115 -1.79 18.09 3.50
C TYR A 115 -0.30 17.74 3.67
N GLN A 116 0.08 17.27 4.86
CA GLN A 116 1.45 16.80 5.11
C GLN A 116 1.80 15.60 4.21
N LEU A 117 0.86 14.67 4.03
CA LEU A 117 1.03 13.52 3.13
C LEU A 117 1.12 13.95 1.67
N ALA A 118 0.33 14.93 1.22
CA ALA A 118 0.41 15.47 -0.13
C ALA A 118 1.75 16.14 -0.41
N ARG A 119 2.27 16.90 0.57
CA ARG A 119 3.60 17.49 0.46
C ARG A 119 4.67 16.41 0.40
N LEU A 120 4.63 15.42 1.29
CA LEU A 120 5.57 14.30 1.30
C LEU A 120 5.54 13.55 -0.03
N ALA A 121 4.36 13.20 -0.54
CA ALA A 121 4.18 12.53 -1.82
C ALA A 121 4.76 13.34 -2.98
N SER A 122 4.56 14.66 -2.98
CA SER A 122 5.10 15.57 -4.00
C SER A 122 6.63 15.63 -3.94
N ASP A 123 7.20 15.75 -2.75
CA ASP A 123 8.66 15.75 -2.55
C ASP A 123 9.28 14.42 -3.01
N GLN A 124 8.63 13.29 -2.71
CA GLN A 124 9.05 11.97 -3.20
C GLN A 124 8.93 11.84 -4.73
N ALA A 125 7.86 12.38 -5.35
CA ALA A 125 7.68 12.36 -6.79
C ALA A 125 8.82 13.11 -7.51
N GLN A 126 9.21 14.27 -6.98
CA GLN A 126 10.34 15.04 -7.50
C GLN A 126 11.65 14.26 -7.37
N LEU A 127 11.88 13.65 -6.20
CA LEU A 127 13.07 12.83 -5.96
C LEU A 127 13.14 11.62 -6.90
N VAL A 128 12.04 10.87 -7.07
CA VAL A 128 11.97 9.72 -7.99
C VAL A 128 12.24 10.17 -9.43
N THR A 129 11.66 11.30 -9.84
CA THR A 129 11.90 11.88 -11.18
C THR A 129 13.37 12.25 -11.37
N GLN A 130 14.02 12.79 -10.34
CA GLN A 130 15.46 13.09 -10.38
C GLN A 130 16.28 11.81 -10.49
N LEU A 131 16.04 10.81 -9.63
CA LEU A 131 16.78 9.56 -9.63
C LEU A 131 16.63 8.79 -10.95
N LEU A 132 15.45 8.79 -11.55
CA LEU A 132 15.22 8.19 -12.86
C LEU A 132 16.04 8.87 -13.97
N LYS A 133 16.32 10.17 -13.87
CA LYS A 133 17.19 10.91 -14.83
C LYS A 133 18.67 10.67 -14.58
N GLU A 134 19.06 10.38 -13.33
CA GLU A 134 20.44 10.09 -12.94
C GLU A 134 20.85 8.64 -13.26
N LEU A 135 19.87 7.75 -13.47
CA LEU A 135 20.15 6.40 -13.96
C LEU A 135 20.87 6.44 -15.31
N PRO A 136 21.84 5.54 -15.54
CA PRO A 136 22.54 5.48 -16.81
C PRO A 136 21.53 5.22 -17.94
N PRO A 137 21.75 5.77 -19.14
CA PRO A 137 20.96 5.48 -20.33
C PRO A 137 21.27 4.05 -20.81
N THR A 138 20.85 3.04 -20.06
CA THR A 138 20.96 1.64 -20.47
C THR A 138 19.72 1.22 -21.25
N PRO A 139 19.87 0.40 -22.30
CA PRO A 139 18.79 0.05 -23.21
C PRO A 139 17.64 -0.65 -22.48
N GLU A 140 16.43 -0.49 -23.02
CA GLU A 140 15.11 -0.94 -22.51
C GLU A 140 15.04 -2.42 -22.06
N PHE A 141 16.03 -3.23 -22.46
CA PHE A 141 16.19 -4.66 -22.12
C PHE A 141 17.06 -4.94 -20.88
N SER A 142 17.75 -3.94 -20.33
CA SER A 142 18.63 -4.08 -19.15
C SER A 142 17.96 -3.56 -17.88
N GLN A 143 16.63 -3.71 -17.73
CA GLN A 143 15.86 -3.22 -16.58
C GLN A 143 16.58 -3.51 -15.26
N SER A 144 17.29 -2.50 -14.75
CA SER A 144 18.08 -2.68 -13.55
C SER A 144 17.15 -2.79 -12.36
N VAL A 145 17.61 -3.46 -11.32
CA VAL A 145 16.85 -3.63 -10.08
C VAL A 145 16.43 -2.28 -9.51
N GLU A 146 17.29 -1.28 -9.65
CA GLU A 146 17.08 0.12 -9.26
C GLU A 146 15.95 0.76 -10.07
N PHE A 147 15.94 0.55 -11.39
CA PHE A 147 14.85 1.03 -12.24
C PHE A 147 13.51 0.42 -11.83
N THR A 148 13.45 -0.90 -11.64
CA THR A 148 12.20 -1.57 -11.22
C THR A 148 11.74 -1.08 -9.85
N LYS A 149 12.64 -0.91 -8.88
CA LYS A 149 12.32 -0.34 -7.57
C LYS A 149 11.79 1.09 -7.69
N LEU A 150 12.43 1.95 -8.49
CA LEU A 150 11.98 3.33 -8.72
C LEU A 150 10.63 3.37 -9.43
N ALA A 151 10.37 2.47 -10.39
CA ALA A 151 9.08 2.38 -11.07
C ALA A 151 7.95 2.01 -10.09
N ILE A 152 8.20 1.07 -9.17
CA ILE A 152 7.24 0.70 -8.12
C ILE A 152 6.99 1.87 -7.17
N GLN A 153 8.04 2.59 -6.75
CA GLN A 153 7.87 3.80 -5.93
C GLN A 153 7.07 4.87 -6.68
N ASN A 154 7.33 5.05 -7.97
CA ASN A 154 6.59 5.99 -8.80
C ASN A 154 5.10 5.63 -8.89
N GLU A 155 4.76 4.33 -9.02
CA GLU A 155 3.36 3.85 -9.01
C GLU A 155 2.68 4.14 -7.67
N ARG A 156 3.35 3.86 -6.54
CA ARG A 156 2.86 4.18 -5.19
C ARG A 156 2.55 5.66 -5.01
N ILE A 157 3.53 6.51 -5.32
CA ILE A 157 3.42 7.97 -5.17
C ILE A 157 2.31 8.50 -6.05
N SER A 158 2.22 8.03 -7.30
CA SER A 158 1.18 8.45 -8.24
C SER A 158 -0.23 8.08 -7.75
N LEU A 159 -0.41 6.86 -7.22
CA LEU A 159 -1.67 6.43 -6.64
C LEU A 159 -2.01 7.24 -5.38
N CYS A 160 -1.03 7.52 -4.52
CA CYS A 160 -1.22 8.36 -3.34
C CYS A 160 -1.69 9.76 -3.71
N LEU A 161 -1.00 10.44 -4.63
CA LEU A 161 -1.37 11.78 -5.11
C LEU A 161 -2.76 11.79 -5.74
N LYS A 162 -3.11 10.76 -6.51
CA LYS A 162 -4.46 10.61 -7.08
C LYS A 162 -5.54 10.47 -6.01
N ILE A 163 -5.29 9.67 -4.96
CA ILE A 163 -6.26 9.49 -3.88
C ILE A 163 -6.41 10.78 -3.06
N LEU A 164 -5.30 11.46 -2.78
CA LEU A 164 -5.31 12.75 -2.08
C LEU A 164 -6.10 13.81 -2.85
N SER A 165 -5.92 13.92 -4.17
CA SER A 165 -6.70 14.87 -4.97
C SER A 165 -8.20 14.55 -5.00
N LEU A 166 -8.57 13.27 -5.02
CA LEU A 166 -9.97 12.85 -4.93
C LEU A 166 -10.59 13.19 -3.56
N LEU A 167 -9.83 13.06 -2.46
CA LEU A 167 -10.28 13.45 -1.13
C LEU A 167 -10.46 14.97 -1.01
N GLU A 168 -9.59 15.77 -1.65
CA GLU A 168 -9.73 17.23 -1.70
C GLU A 168 -10.99 17.66 -2.46
N VAL A 169 -11.25 17.04 -3.63
CA VAL A 169 -12.45 17.31 -4.43
C VAL A 169 -13.73 16.89 -3.69
N GLY A 170 -13.71 15.76 -2.99
CA GLY A 170 -14.86 15.26 -2.20
C GLY A 170 -15.21 16.14 -0.99
N ASN A 171 -14.25 16.91 -0.47
CA ASN A 171 -14.43 17.78 0.70
C ASN A 171 -14.95 19.18 0.35
N GLY A 172 -15.24 19.48 -0.93
CA GLY A 172 -15.91 20.72 -1.32
C GLY A 172 -15.08 21.99 -1.14
N ILE A 173 -13.75 21.91 -1.27
CA ILE A 173 -12.94 23.12 -1.41
C ILE A 173 -13.17 23.69 -2.81
N CYS A 174 -14.26 24.44 -2.98
CA CYS A 174 -14.33 25.47 -4.00
C CYS A 174 -13.27 26.51 -3.63
N GLU A 175 -12.18 26.59 -4.40
CA GLU A 175 -11.31 27.75 -4.38
C GLU A 175 -12.19 29.00 -4.57
N SER A 176 -12.11 29.93 -3.61
CA SER A 176 -12.74 31.25 -3.68
C SER A 176 -11.82 32.23 -4.38
#